data_AF-A0A7C1XNV9-F1
#
_entry.id   AF-A0A7C1XNV9-F1
#
_cell.length_a   1.000
_cell.length_b   1.000
_cell.length_c   1.000
_cell.angle_alpha   90.00
_cell.angle_beta   90.00
_cell.angle_gamma   90.00
#
_symmetry.space_group_name_H-M   'P 1'
#
loop_
_entity.id
_entity.type
_entity.pdbx_description
1 polymer ?
#
loop_
_entity_poly.entity_id
_entity_poly.type
_entity_poly.pdbx_seq_one_letter_code
_entity_poly.pdbx_strand_id
1 'polypeptide(L)'
;MKIAMLSPLSWRTPPRHYGPWENVVSLLTEQLVAMGVDVTLFATGDSITRGKLAWVCERPYSEDPSIDPKVWECLHIAEVFRRADEFDLIHNQFDFLPLSYSSFTNTPLVTTIHGFSSPSILPVYKKYNDGTYYVAISEADRHRELDYAATIHHGIDLAQFPWREDAGDYLLFFGRIHPHKGVVDAIEVARRTGLRLVIAGIVQDEVYFQEQVKPYIDGSTVEYIGSVGPEKRQEVLGGALALLHLIHFVEPFGLSVVESMACGTPVI
;
A
#
# COMPACT_ATOMS: atom_id res chain seq x y z
N MET A 1 -4.33 -24.07 11.77
CA MET A 1 -3.66 -22.82 12.15
C MET A 1 -4.68 -21.69 12.06
N LYS A 2 -4.79 -20.88 13.11
CA LYS A 2 -5.65 -19.70 13.21
C LYS A 2 -4.79 -18.44 13.18
N ILE A 3 -5.06 -17.55 12.24
CA ILE A 3 -4.31 -16.29 12.08
C ILE A 3 -5.22 -15.10 12.38
N ALA A 4 -4.75 -14.20 13.25
CA ALA A 4 -5.26 -12.85 13.35
C ALA A 4 -4.52 -11.96 12.33
N MET A 5 -5.18 -11.57 11.25
CA MET A 5 -4.62 -10.63 10.28
C MET A 5 -5.01 -9.22 10.67
N LEU A 6 -4.06 -8.40 11.10
CA LEU A 6 -4.30 -7.03 11.54
C LEU A 6 -4.02 -6.04 10.39
N SER A 7 -5.08 -5.47 9.84
CA SER A 7 -5.03 -4.43 8.80
C SER A 7 -5.00 -3.02 9.40
N PRO A 8 -4.42 -2.02 8.72
CA PRO A 8 -4.66 -0.61 9.02
C PRO A 8 -6.15 -0.22 8.94
N LEU A 9 -6.51 0.92 9.55
CA LEU A 9 -7.85 1.50 9.48
C LEU A 9 -7.93 2.76 8.59
N SER A 10 -6.84 3.12 7.90
CA SER A 10 -6.81 4.31 7.06
C SER A 10 -7.79 4.16 5.91
N TRP A 11 -7.79 3.01 5.25
CA TRP A 11 -8.71 2.65 4.18
C TRP A 11 -9.44 1.36 4.50
N ARG A 12 -10.51 1.10 3.76
CA ARG A 12 -11.21 -0.17 3.80
C ARG A 12 -10.28 -1.31 3.32
N THR A 13 -10.47 -2.52 3.83
CA THR A 13 -9.81 -3.73 3.32
C THR A 13 -10.81 -4.64 2.59
N PRO A 14 -10.75 -4.83 1.25
CA PRO A 14 -9.93 -4.11 0.28
C PRO A 14 -10.37 -2.66 0.07
N PRO A 15 -9.48 -1.79 -0.44
CA PRO A 15 -9.78 -0.37 -0.65
C PRO A 15 -10.73 -0.14 -1.82
N ARG A 16 -11.48 0.98 -1.77
CA ARG A 16 -12.34 1.43 -2.88
C ARG A 16 -11.58 2.18 -3.97
N HIS A 17 -10.56 2.94 -3.58
CA HIS A 17 -9.78 3.80 -4.48
C HIS A 17 -8.29 3.71 -4.19
N TYR A 18 -7.83 4.28 -3.08
CA TYR A 18 -6.44 4.25 -2.61
C TYR A 18 -6.36 3.43 -1.32
N GLY A 19 -5.22 2.78 -1.08
CA GLY A 19 -4.98 1.92 0.09
C GLY A 19 -4.05 0.76 -0.26
N PRO A 20 -2.79 1.02 -0.64
CA PRO A 20 -1.89 -0.04 -1.10
C PRO A 20 -1.61 -1.10 -0.02
N TRP A 21 -1.55 -0.70 1.25
CA TRP A 21 -1.32 -1.63 2.36
C TRP A 21 -2.55 -2.52 2.55
N GLU A 22 -3.73 -1.92 2.68
CA GLU A 22 -4.99 -2.64 2.81
C GLU A 22 -5.28 -3.55 1.60
N ASN A 23 -4.85 -3.17 0.40
CA ASN A 23 -4.94 -4.04 -0.77
C ASN A 23 -4.07 -5.30 -0.60
N VAL A 24 -2.82 -5.13 -0.16
CA VAL A 24 -1.94 -6.27 0.14
C VAL A 24 -2.52 -7.15 1.25
N VAL A 25 -3.05 -6.55 2.32
CA VAL A 25 -3.69 -7.30 3.41
C VAL A 25 -4.86 -8.12 2.88
N SER A 26 -5.70 -7.52 2.03
CA SER A 26 -6.82 -8.23 1.41
C SER A 26 -6.34 -9.40 0.56
N LEU A 27 -5.40 -9.18 -0.36
CA LEU A 27 -4.86 -10.24 -1.22
C LEU A 27 -4.29 -11.40 -0.39
N LEU A 28 -3.47 -11.09 0.61
CA LEU A 28 -2.85 -12.10 1.47
C LEU A 28 -3.91 -12.86 2.28
N THR A 29 -4.86 -12.15 2.89
CA THR A 29 -5.98 -12.75 3.64
C THR A 29 -6.76 -13.72 2.76
N GLU A 30 -7.16 -13.26 1.58
CA GLU A 30 -7.99 -14.04 0.68
C GLU A 30 -7.27 -15.28 0.15
N GLN A 31 -5.97 -15.18 -0.15
CA GLN A 31 -5.20 -16.35 -0.57
C GLN A 31 -4.97 -17.35 0.57
N LEU A 32 -4.70 -16.88 1.80
CA LEU A 32 -4.58 -17.76 2.96
C LEU A 32 -5.89 -18.52 3.25
N VAL A 33 -7.04 -17.83 3.15
CA VAL A 33 -8.37 -18.47 3.27
C VAL A 33 -8.58 -19.50 2.16
N ALA A 34 -8.21 -19.19 0.92
CA ALA A 34 -8.31 -20.14 -0.19
C ALA A 34 -7.42 -21.39 0.00
N MET A 35 -6.29 -21.24 0.71
CA MET A 35 -5.42 -22.35 1.12
C MET A 35 -5.94 -23.13 2.34
N GLY A 36 -7.09 -22.78 2.90
CA GLY A 36 -7.72 -23.46 4.03
C GLY A 36 -7.23 -23.02 5.41
N VAL A 37 -6.55 -21.88 5.51
CA VAL A 37 -6.16 -21.28 6.80
C VAL A 37 -7.37 -20.58 7.44
N ASP A 38 -7.56 -20.77 8.75
CA ASP A 38 -8.62 -20.07 9.49
C ASP A 38 -8.14 -18.64 9.81
N VAL A 39 -8.59 -17.66 9.02
CA VAL A 39 -8.16 -16.27 9.16
C VAL A 39 -9.29 -15.42 9.72
N THR A 40 -8.99 -14.68 10.79
CA THR A 40 -9.80 -13.52 11.23
C THR A 40 -9.10 -12.25 10.80
N LEU A 41 -9.71 -11.50 9.89
CA LEU A 41 -9.30 -10.17 9.49
C LEU A 41 -9.82 -9.15 10.51
N PHE A 42 -8.90 -8.45 11.15
CA PHE A 42 -9.17 -7.27 11.94
C PHE A 42 -9.03 -6.04 11.03
N ALA A 43 -10.15 -5.43 10.66
CA ALA A 43 -10.23 -4.26 9.78
C ALA A 43 -11.46 -3.39 10.12
N THR A 44 -11.82 -2.45 9.25
CA THR A 44 -13.06 -1.66 9.38
C THR A 44 -14.30 -2.55 9.19
N GLY A 45 -15.42 -2.19 9.82
CA GLY A 45 -16.67 -2.96 9.76
C GLY A 45 -17.28 -3.08 8.37
N ASP A 46 -16.96 -2.17 7.46
CA ASP A 46 -17.38 -2.20 6.06
C ASP A 46 -16.43 -3.00 5.12
N SER A 47 -15.35 -3.58 5.66
CA SER A 47 -14.39 -4.42 4.93
C SER A 47 -15.03 -5.71 4.37
N ILE A 48 -14.45 -6.28 3.31
CA ILE A 48 -14.92 -7.53 2.69
C ILE A 48 -13.83 -8.58 2.81
N THR A 49 -14.21 -9.77 3.28
CA THR A 49 -13.34 -10.95 3.29
C THR A 49 -14.15 -12.23 3.21
N ARG A 50 -13.56 -13.31 2.67
CA ARG A 50 -14.11 -14.68 2.80
C ARG A 50 -13.79 -15.32 4.16
N GLY A 51 -12.84 -14.74 4.91
CA GLY A 51 -12.54 -15.14 6.28
C GLY A 51 -13.56 -14.60 7.28
N LYS A 52 -13.18 -14.58 8.55
CA LYS A 52 -13.97 -13.93 9.61
C LYS A 52 -13.58 -12.47 9.68
N LEU A 53 -14.55 -11.57 9.79
CA LEU A 53 -14.30 -10.14 10.03
C LEU A 53 -14.50 -9.81 11.50
N ALA A 54 -13.51 -9.16 12.11
CA ALA A 54 -13.61 -8.54 13.43
C ALA A 54 -13.30 -7.04 13.28
N TRP A 55 -14.08 -6.19 13.96
CA TRP A 55 -13.97 -4.75 13.82
C TRP A 55 -14.38 -4.05 15.11
N VAL A 56 -13.80 -2.88 15.34
CA VAL A 56 -14.22 -1.93 16.38
C VAL A 56 -14.67 -0.60 15.78
N CYS A 57 -14.11 -0.23 14.62
CA CYS A 57 -14.45 0.97 13.87
C CYS A 57 -15.24 0.58 12.62
N GLU A 58 -16.41 1.18 12.41
CA GLU A 58 -17.29 0.80 11.29
C GLU A 58 -16.70 1.19 9.93
N ARG A 59 -16.03 2.35 9.84
CA ARG A 59 -15.58 2.97 8.59
C ARG A 59 -14.12 3.44 8.66
N PRO A 60 -13.43 3.54 7.52
CA PRO A 60 -12.04 4.01 7.48
C PRO A 60 -11.92 5.52 7.69
N TYR A 61 -10.91 5.95 8.46
CA TYR A 61 -10.76 7.37 8.83
C TYR A 61 -10.27 8.26 7.68
N SER A 62 -9.72 7.70 6.59
CA SER A 62 -9.41 8.50 5.39
C SER A 62 -10.62 8.71 4.47
N GLU A 63 -11.74 8.03 4.71
CA GLU A 63 -13.00 8.25 3.99
C GLU A 63 -14.04 8.98 4.87
N ASP A 64 -13.84 9.03 6.19
CA ASP A 64 -14.71 9.73 7.14
C ASP A 64 -13.88 10.59 8.12
N PRO A 65 -13.78 11.92 7.86
CA PRO A 65 -13.02 12.84 8.70
C PRO A 65 -13.53 13.00 10.14
N SER A 66 -14.72 12.49 10.47
CA SER A 66 -15.25 12.55 11.84
C SER A 66 -14.60 11.52 12.78
N ILE A 67 -13.85 10.56 12.21
CA ILE A 67 -13.19 9.48 12.93
C ILE A 67 -11.80 9.95 13.36
N ASP A 68 -11.56 10.06 14.67
CA ASP A 68 -10.24 10.37 15.22
C ASP A 68 -9.30 9.14 15.06
N PRO A 69 -8.24 9.22 14.23
CA PRO A 69 -7.38 8.06 13.98
C PRO A 69 -6.77 7.51 15.27
N LYS A 70 -6.26 8.37 16.15
CA LYS A 70 -5.53 7.93 17.35
C LYS A 70 -6.43 7.11 18.29
N VAL A 71 -7.69 7.51 18.44
CA VAL A 71 -8.66 6.79 19.27
C VAL A 71 -8.91 5.40 18.70
N TRP A 72 -9.24 5.33 17.42
CA TRP A 72 -9.68 4.08 16.80
C TRP A 72 -8.54 3.11 16.52
N GLU A 73 -7.35 3.60 16.20
CA GLU A 73 -6.14 2.77 16.08
C GLU A 73 -5.79 2.09 17.41
N CYS A 74 -5.85 2.85 18.51
CA CYS A 74 -5.59 2.29 19.85
C CYS A 74 -6.61 1.19 20.21
N LEU A 75 -7.90 1.44 20.00
CA LEU A 75 -8.96 0.46 20.27
C LEU A 75 -8.83 -0.79 19.38
N HIS A 76 -8.50 -0.60 18.11
CA HIS A 76 -8.35 -1.67 17.13
C HIS A 76 -7.19 -2.61 17.46
N ILE A 77 -6.03 -2.03 17.76
CA ILE A 77 -4.86 -2.79 18.19
C ILE A 77 -5.16 -3.50 19.50
N ALA A 78 -5.71 -2.80 20.49
CA ALA A 78 -6.06 -3.40 21.78
C ALA A 78 -7.02 -4.60 21.64
N GLU A 79 -8.00 -4.53 20.74
CA GLU A 79 -8.95 -5.62 20.52
C GLU A 79 -8.28 -6.89 19.95
N VAL A 80 -7.31 -6.75 19.04
CA VAL A 80 -6.55 -7.91 18.53
C VAL A 80 -5.77 -8.57 19.67
N PHE A 81 -5.06 -7.78 20.47
CA PHE A 81 -4.23 -8.31 21.55
C PHE A 81 -5.05 -8.84 22.73
N ARG A 82 -6.24 -8.30 23.00
CA ARG A 82 -7.19 -8.83 23.98
C ARG A 82 -7.67 -10.24 23.63
N ARG A 83 -7.68 -10.57 22.34
CA ARG A 83 -8.11 -11.86 21.79
C ARG A 83 -6.95 -12.72 21.31
N ALA A 84 -5.71 -12.36 21.63
CA ALA A 84 -4.52 -12.98 21.06
C ALA A 84 -4.49 -14.50 21.27
N ASP A 85 -4.90 -14.96 22.44
CA ASP A 85 -4.97 -16.37 22.84
C ASP A 85 -6.01 -17.21 22.05
N GLU A 86 -6.86 -16.57 21.23
CA GLU A 86 -7.71 -17.27 20.27
C GLU A 86 -6.95 -17.75 19.02
N PHE A 87 -5.72 -17.26 18.81
CA PHE A 87 -4.96 -17.41 17.57
C PHE A 87 -3.61 -18.11 17.79
N ASP A 88 -3.14 -18.79 16.73
CA ASP A 88 -1.79 -19.39 16.71
C ASP A 88 -0.72 -18.35 16.30
N LEU A 89 -1.13 -17.30 15.59
CA LEU A 89 -0.25 -16.25 15.06
C LEU A 89 -1.04 -14.94 14.89
N ILE A 90 -0.44 -13.82 15.28
CA ILE A 90 -0.87 -12.49 14.86
C ILE A 90 0.03 -12.04 13.72
N HIS A 91 -0.57 -11.72 12.57
CA HIS A 91 0.12 -11.13 11.45
C HIS A 91 -0.23 -9.63 11.34
N ASN A 92 0.71 -8.79 11.77
CA ASN A 92 0.60 -7.35 11.75
C ASN A 92 0.97 -6.78 10.37
N GLN A 93 0.03 -6.07 9.76
CA GLN A 93 0.20 -5.27 8.54
C GLN A 93 -0.05 -3.77 8.81
N PHE A 94 -0.22 -3.39 10.08
CA PHE A 94 -0.63 -2.04 10.48
C PHE A 94 0.51 -1.04 10.30
N ASP A 95 1.58 -1.20 11.10
CA ASP A 95 2.89 -0.52 11.11
C ASP A 95 3.55 -0.90 12.48
N PHE A 96 4.35 -0.02 13.07
CA PHE A 96 5.07 -0.21 14.33
C PHE A 96 4.21 -0.23 15.59
N LEU A 97 3.03 0.41 15.61
CA LEU A 97 2.24 0.59 16.84
C LEU A 97 1.88 -0.74 17.55
N PRO A 98 1.40 -1.78 16.85
CA PRO A 98 1.13 -3.10 17.44
C PRO A 98 2.31 -3.76 18.14
N LEU A 99 3.55 -3.45 17.75
CA LEU A 99 4.74 -4.00 18.41
C LEU A 99 4.78 -3.63 19.89
N SER A 100 4.23 -2.47 20.26
CA SER A 100 4.15 -2.02 21.66
C SER A 100 3.25 -2.87 22.55
N TYR A 101 2.41 -3.72 21.94
CA TYR A 101 1.52 -4.65 22.64
C TYR A 101 2.05 -6.09 22.68
N SER A 102 3.11 -6.39 21.91
CA SER A 102 3.64 -7.74 21.73
C SER A 102 4.00 -8.45 23.05
N SER A 103 4.52 -7.72 24.03
CA SER A 103 4.92 -8.28 25.32
C SER A 103 3.76 -8.63 26.27
N PHE A 104 2.51 -8.32 25.90
CA PHE A 104 1.33 -8.64 26.72
C PHE A 104 0.65 -9.96 26.32
N THR A 105 1.20 -10.67 25.32
CA THR A 105 0.70 -11.97 24.89
C THR A 105 1.85 -12.94 24.64
N ASN A 106 1.57 -14.24 24.74
CA ASN A 106 2.49 -15.29 24.31
C ASN A 106 2.27 -15.68 22.83
N THR A 107 1.27 -15.09 22.17
CA THR A 107 0.96 -15.39 20.77
C THR A 107 2.05 -14.79 19.88
N PRO A 108 2.70 -15.58 19.01
CA PRO A 108 3.73 -15.07 18.12
C PRO A 108 3.21 -13.92 17.24
N LEU A 109 4.05 -12.90 17.04
CA LEU A 109 3.75 -11.75 16.19
C LEU A 109 4.72 -11.70 15.00
N VAL A 110 4.17 -11.74 13.79
CA VAL A 110 4.90 -11.47 12.54
C VAL A 110 4.43 -10.14 11.99
N THR A 111 5.35 -9.21 11.73
CA THR A 111 5.06 -7.91 11.12
C THR A 111 5.65 -7.83 9.73
N THR A 112 4.81 -7.57 8.73
CA THR A 112 5.29 -7.12 7.42
C THR A 112 5.58 -5.63 7.51
N ILE A 113 6.81 -5.24 7.25
CA ILE A 113 7.20 -3.82 7.21
C ILE A 113 6.99 -3.35 5.78
N HIS A 114 6.06 -2.41 5.57
CA HIS A 114 5.72 -1.90 4.25
C HIS A 114 6.54 -0.66 3.81
N GLY A 115 7.64 -0.39 4.51
CA GLY A 115 8.37 0.88 4.45
C GLY A 115 8.45 1.59 5.80
N PHE A 116 9.48 2.43 5.95
CA PHE A 116 9.63 3.32 7.10
C PHE A 116 9.14 4.72 6.74
N SER A 117 8.05 5.17 7.36
CA SER A 117 7.50 6.52 7.12
C SER A 117 8.47 7.63 7.58
N SER A 118 9.29 7.36 8.59
CA SER A 118 10.40 8.21 9.00
C SER A 118 11.42 7.43 9.85
N PRO A 119 12.67 7.90 9.99
CA PRO A 119 13.62 7.33 10.95
C PRO A 119 13.11 7.35 12.39
N SER A 120 12.17 8.24 12.72
CA SER A 120 11.62 8.41 14.07
C SER A 120 10.78 7.23 14.56
N ILE A 121 10.31 6.36 13.66
CA ILE A 121 9.55 5.14 14.06
C ILE A 121 10.47 3.95 14.35
N LEU A 122 11.72 3.98 13.86
CA LEU A 122 12.71 2.91 14.01
C LEU A 122 12.98 2.49 15.46
N PRO A 123 12.98 3.38 16.47
CA PRO A 123 13.16 2.98 17.87
C PRO A 123 12.16 1.93 18.36
N VAL A 124 10.93 1.91 17.83
CA VAL A 124 9.93 0.90 18.20
C VAL A 124 10.31 -0.45 17.63
N TYR A 125 10.67 -0.51 16.35
CA TYR A 125 11.15 -1.74 15.71
C TYR A 125 12.38 -2.31 16.41
N LYS A 126 13.36 -1.47 16.75
CA LYS A 126 14.55 -1.91 17.50
C LYS A 126 14.20 -2.46 18.88
N LYS A 127 13.29 -1.80 19.60
CA LYS A 127 12.89 -2.20 20.95
C LYS A 127 12.26 -3.60 21.00
N TYR A 128 11.54 -3.99 19.96
CA TYR A 128 10.81 -5.27 19.91
C TYR A 128 11.42 -6.31 18.95
N ASN A 129 12.63 -6.04 18.43
CA ASN A 129 13.34 -6.90 17.48
C ASN A 129 13.56 -8.32 18.02
N ASP A 130 13.90 -8.46 19.30
CA ASP A 130 14.21 -9.76 19.91
C ASP A 130 12.97 -10.57 20.33
N GLY A 131 11.77 -9.97 20.26
CA GLY A 131 10.52 -10.58 20.73
C GLY A 131 9.49 -10.82 19.64
N THR A 132 9.78 -10.42 18.39
CA THR A 132 8.84 -10.48 17.26
C THR A 132 9.59 -10.85 15.98
N TYR A 133 8.85 -11.14 14.91
CA TYR A 133 9.45 -11.49 13.62
C TYR A 133 9.10 -10.43 12.57
N TYR A 134 10.11 -9.96 11.83
CA TYR A 134 9.90 -9.01 10.75
C TYR A 134 10.03 -9.67 9.38
N VAL A 135 9.18 -9.23 8.44
CA VAL A 135 9.23 -9.55 7.02
C VAL A 135 9.45 -8.25 6.25
N ALA A 136 10.52 -8.18 5.47
CA ALA A 136 10.75 -7.06 4.56
C ALA A 136 10.01 -7.29 3.25
N ILE A 137 9.53 -6.22 2.63
CA ILE A 137 8.82 -6.31 1.35
C ILE A 137 9.76 -6.23 0.14
N SER A 138 11.04 -5.95 0.36
CA SER A 138 12.13 -6.08 -0.61
C SER A 138 13.48 -6.02 0.12
N GLU A 139 14.57 -6.30 -0.60
CA GLU A 139 15.92 -6.05 -0.06
C GLU A 139 16.21 -4.57 0.17
N ALA A 140 15.62 -3.68 -0.64
CA ALA A 140 15.79 -2.23 -0.52
C ALA A 140 15.07 -1.65 0.71
N ASP A 141 14.01 -2.33 1.17
CA ASP A 141 13.25 -1.96 2.37
C ASP A 141 13.99 -2.31 3.67
N ARG A 142 14.95 -3.24 3.65
CA ARG A 142 15.62 -3.72 4.86
C ARG A 142 16.41 -2.61 5.56
N HIS A 143 16.19 -2.47 6.87
CA HIS A 143 17.04 -1.65 7.71
C HIS A 143 18.15 -2.51 8.35
N ARG A 144 19.41 -2.11 8.18
CA ARG A 144 20.61 -2.85 8.64
C ARG A 144 20.71 -3.11 10.16
N GLU A 145 19.86 -2.48 10.95
CA GLU A 145 19.85 -2.58 12.41
C GLU A 145 18.68 -3.44 12.93
N LEU A 146 17.96 -4.12 12.03
CA LEU A 146 16.84 -5.01 12.36
C LEU A 146 17.12 -6.40 11.79
N ASP A 147 16.62 -7.40 12.49
CA ASP A 147 16.62 -8.78 12.02
C ASP A 147 15.32 -9.07 11.29
N TYR A 148 15.41 -9.85 10.20
CA TYR A 148 14.23 -10.23 9.42
C TYR A 148 14.21 -11.74 9.24
N ALA A 149 13.05 -12.33 9.47
CA ALA A 149 12.82 -13.74 9.20
C ALA A 149 12.84 -14.06 7.70
N ALA A 150 12.37 -13.12 6.87
CA ALA A 150 12.33 -13.28 5.42
C ALA A 150 12.25 -11.92 4.71
N THR A 151 12.58 -11.95 3.42
CA THR A 151 12.17 -10.93 2.45
C THR A 151 11.10 -11.56 1.55
N ILE A 152 9.88 -11.03 1.56
CA ILE A 152 8.76 -11.53 0.75
C ILE A 152 8.17 -10.36 -0.02
N HIS A 153 8.45 -10.32 -1.33
CA HIS A 153 7.91 -9.32 -2.24
C HIS A 153 6.37 -9.32 -2.24
N HIS A 154 5.77 -8.14 -2.39
CA HIS A 154 4.33 -8.07 -2.56
C HIS A 154 3.87 -8.80 -3.82
N GLY A 155 2.76 -9.51 -3.70
CA GLY A 155 2.04 -10.10 -4.83
C GLY A 155 0.95 -9.15 -5.33
N ILE A 156 0.56 -9.35 -6.58
CA ILE A 156 -0.60 -8.73 -7.21
C ILE A 156 -1.52 -9.82 -7.77
N ASP A 157 -2.80 -9.50 -7.90
CA ASP A 157 -3.75 -10.37 -8.59
C ASP A 157 -3.67 -10.12 -10.10
N LEU A 158 -3.02 -11.02 -10.82
CA LEU A 158 -2.81 -10.90 -12.27
C LEU A 158 -4.14 -10.85 -13.06
N ALA A 159 -5.24 -11.38 -12.51
CA ALA A 159 -6.54 -11.29 -13.17
C ALA A 159 -7.06 -9.84 -13.25
N GLN A 160 -6.54 -8.94 -12.42
CA GLN A 160 -6.86 -7.50 -12.44
C GLN A 160 -5.99 -6.72 -13.43
N PHE A 161 -4.95 -7.33 -14.00
CA PHE A 161 -3.98 -6.67 -14.88
C PHE A 161 -3.79 -7.50 -16.15
N PRO A 162 -4.81 -7.56 -17.02
CA PRO A 162 -4.73 -8.32 -18.27
C PRO A 162 -3.62 -7.77 -19.16
N TRP A 163 -2.76 -8.68 -19.62
CA TRP A 163 -1.68 -8.36 -20.54
C TRP A 163 -2.20 -7.80 -21.86
N ARG A 164 -1.52 -6.76 -22.38
CA ARG A 164 -1.76 -6.16 -23.70
C ARG A 164 -0.51 -6.26 -24.57
N GLU A 165 -0.71 -6.65 -25.83
CA GLU A 165 0.36 -6.78 -26.81
C GLU A 165 0.72 -5.44 -27.46
N ASP A 166 -0.30 -4.62 -27.71
CA ASP A 166 -0.15 -3.34 -28.40
C ASP A 166 0.44 -2.28 -27.46
N ALA A 167 1.45 -1.56 -27.95
CA ALA A 167 2.00 -0.41 -27.25
C ALA A 167 0.98 0.73 -27.18
N GLY A 168 0.83 1.32 -26.00
CA GLY A 168 0.06 2.53 -25.78
C GLY A 168 0.64 3.78 -26.47
N ASP A 169 -0.07 4.90 -26.39
CA ASP A 169 0.29 6.16 -27.05
C ASP A 169 0.66 7.30 -26.08
N TYR A 170 0.69 7.05 -24.77
CA TYR A 170 1.06 8.02 -23.75
C TYR A 170 2.06 7.48 -22.72
N LEU A 171 2.89 8.36 -22.18
CA LEU A 171 3.65 8.14 -20.95
C LEU A 171 2.71 8.25 -19.76
N LEU A 172 2.91 7.42 -18.75
CA LEU A 172 2.08 7.42 -17.55
C LEU A 172 2.91 7.79 -16.33
N PHE A 173 2.42 8.73 -15.52
CA PHE A 173 2.78 8.85 -14.12
C PHE A 173 1.68 8.23 -13.27
N PHE A 174 2.02 7.29 -12.38
CA PHE A 174 1.05 6.60 -11.52
C PHE A 174 1.49 6.57 -10.07
N GLY A 175 0.89 7.41 -9.23
CA GLY A 175 1.24 7.48 -7.81
C GLY A 175 0.77 8.76 -7.12
N ARG A 176 1.11 8.91 -5.84
CA ARG A 176 0.82 10.13 -5.08
C ARG A 176 1.49 11.35 -5.71
N ILE A 177 0.77 12.46 -5.81
CA ILE A 177 1.34 13.74 -6.24
C ILE A 177 2.05 14.36 -5.03
N HIS A 178 3.37 14.27 -5.04
CA HIS A 178 4.26 14.70 -3.96
C HIS A 178 5.67 14.95 -4.55
N PRO A 179 6.46 15.90 -4.02
CA PRO A 179 7.79 16.23 -4.55
C PRO A 179 8.70 15.01 -4.80
N HIS A 180 8.74 14.08 -3.85
CA HIS A 180 9.63 12.90 -3.93
C HIS A 180 9.18 11.83 -4.93
N LYS A 181 8.01 11.97 -5.56
CA LYS A 181 7.48 10.98 -6.50
C LYS A 181 7.86 11.25 -7.95
N GLY A 182 8.40 12.44 -8.28
CA GLY A 182 8.97 12.72 -9.61
C GLY A 182 7.96 13.18 -10.68
N VAL A 183 6.82 13.76 -10.28
CA VAL A 183 5.80 14.24 -11.24
C VAL A 183 6.35 15.32 -12.18
N VAL A 184 7.13 16.26 -11.64
CA VAL A 184 7.76 17.32 -12.43
C VAL A 184 8.77 16.77 -13.45
N ASP A 185 9.51 15.73 -13.08
CA ASP A 185 10.44 15.07 -14.02
C ASP A 185 9.68 14.34 -15.12
N ALA A 186 8.55 13.71 -14.79
CA ALA A 186 7.68 13.09 -15.79
C ALA A 186 7.16 14.12 -16.81
N ILE A 187 6.76 15.31 -16.34
CA ILE A 187 6.36 16.44 -17.21
C ILE A 187 7.52 16.89 -18.10
N GLU A 188 8.73 16.96 -17.56
CA GLU A 188 9.91 17.34 -18.34
C GLU A 188 10.26 16.28 -19.41
N VAL A 189 10.14 14.99 -19.10
CA VAL A 189 10.30 13.91 -20.08
C VAL A 189 9.27 14.06 -21.20
N ALA A 190 8.00 14.29 -20.87
CA ALA A 190 6.94 14.49 -21.85
C ALA A 190 7.25 15.68 -22.78
N ARG A 191 7.67 16.81 -22.22
CA ARG A 191 8.06 18.01 -22.98
C ARG A 191 9.22 17.78 -23.93
N ARG A 192 10.26 17.08 -23.48
CA ARG A 192 11.45 16.82 -24.30
C ARG A 192 11.21 15.80 -25.40
N THR A 193 10.32 14.83 -25.15
CA THR A 193 10.00 13.78 -26.12
C THR A 193 8.87 14.16 -27.06
N GLY A 194 8.04 15.14 -26.69
CA GLY A 194 6.81 15.47 -27.41
C GLY A 194 5.70 14.43 -27.23
N LEU A 195 5.88 13.46 -26.33
CA LEU A 195 4.89 12.42 -26.03
C LEU A 195 3.85 12.95 -25.05
N ARG A 196 2.60 12.48 -25.19
CA ARG A 196 1.54 12.76 -24.24
C ARG A 196 1.85 12.13 -22.88
N LEU A 197 1.55 12.83 -21.79
CA LEU A 197 1.66 12.37 -20.42
C LEU A 197 0.29 12.36 -19.75
N VAL A 198 -0.07 11.21 -19.18
CA VAL A 198 -1.21 11.05 -18.29
C VAL A 198 -0.69 10.95 -16.86
N ILE A 199 -1.23 11.77 -15.96
CA ILE A 199 -0.91 11.79 -14.53
C ILE A 199 -2.12 11.24 -13.77
N ALA A 200 -1.92 10.14 -13.05
CA ALA A 200 -2.94 9.48 -12.26
C ALA A 200 -2.50 9.30 -10.79
N GLY A 201 -3.37 9.71 -9.86
CA GLY A 201 -3.18 9.53 -8.43
C GLY A 201 -3.79 10.62 -7.55
N ILE A 202 -3.64 10.46 -6.23
CA ILE A 202 -4.15 11.42 -5.24
C ILE A 202 -3.19 12.59 -5.05
N VAL A 203 -3.72 13.80 -4.86
CA VAL A 203 -2.92 14.95 -4.41
C VAL A 203 -2.63 14.79 -2.93
N GLN A 204 -1.36 14.55 -2.60
CA GLN A 204 -0.91 14.47 -1.20
C GLN A 204 -0.36 15.81 -0.72
N ASP A 205 0.32 16.54 -1.60
CA ASP A 205 0.83 17.89 -1.32
C ASP A 205 0.14 18.90 -2.25
N GLU A 206 -0.83 19.63 -1.69
CA GLU A 206 -1.65 20.59 -2.43
C GLU A 206 -0.82 21.79 -2.92
N VAL A 207 0.15 22.24 -2.12
CA VAL A 207 1.01 23.38 -2.50
C VAL A 207 1.88 22.99 -3.69
N TYR A 208 2.54 21.82 -3.60
CA TYR A 208 3.32 21.27 -4.70
C TYR A 208 2.48 21.08 -5.97
N PHE A 209 1.26 20.56 -5.84
CA PHE A 209 0.38 20.39 -6.99
C PHE A 209 0.03 21.73 -7.64
N GLN A 210 -0.41 22.73 -6.87
CA GLN A 210 -0.82 24.03 -7.43
C GLN A 210 0.36 24.80 -8.04
N GLU A 211 1.55 24.73 -7.44
CA GLU A 211 2.70 25.53 -7.87
C GLU A 211 3.56 24.86 -8.94
N GLN A 212 3.74 23.54 -8.88
CA GLN A 212 4.74 22.83 -9.68
C GLN A 212 4.15 21.88 -10.73
N VAL A 213 2.90 21.42 -10.56
CA VAL A 213 2.28 20.43 -11.46
C VAL A 213 1.20 21.09 -12.31
N LYS A 214 0.21 21.71 -11.66
CA LYS A 214 -0.97 22.28 -12.30
C LYS A 214 -0.68 23.30 -13.41
N PRO A 215 0.34 24.17 -13.33
CA PRO A 215 0.65 25.13 -14.40
C PRO A 215 1.02 24.47 -15.73
N TYR A 216 1.33 23.17 -15.72
CA TYR A 216 1.74 22.42 -16.89
C TYR A 216 0.67 21.50 -17.45
N ILE A 217 -0.49 21.40 -16.78
CA ILE A 217 -1.64 20.62 -17.26
C ILE A 217 -2.37 21.46 -18.32
N ASP A 218 -2.28 21.02 -19.58
CA ASP A 218 -2.89 21.69 -20.72
C ASP A 218 -4.11 20.94 -21.29
N GLY A 219 -4.38 19.73 -20.77
CA GLY A 219 -5.49 18.88 -21.23
C GLY A 219 -5.26 18.24 -22.60
N SER A 220 -4.03 18.33 -23.14
CA SER A 220 -3.65 17.72 -24.41
C SER A 220 -2.34 16.94 -24.25
N THR A 221 -1.20 17.62 -24.16
CA THR A 221 0.12 17.01 -23.96
C THR A 221 0.26 16.48 -22.53
N VAL A 222 -0.26 17.21 -21.55
CA VAL A 222 -0.21 16.81 -20.13
C VAL A 222 -1.61 16.84 -19.56
N GLU A 223 -2.08 15.68 -19.12
CA GLU A 223 -3.41 15.48 -18.56
C GLU A 223 -3.31 14.94 -17.13
N TYR A 224 -4.15 15.45 -16.24
CA TYR A 224 -4.33 14.91 -14.90
C TYR A 224 -5.74 14.33 -14.77
N ILE A 225 -5.83 13.03 -14.54
CA ILE A 225 -7.10 12.30 -14.50
C ILE A 225 -7.58 11.98 -13.08
N GLY A 226 -6.87 12.48 -12.06
CA GLY A 226 -7.18 12.21 -10.66
C GLY A 226 -6.80 10.81 -10.20
N SER A 227 -7.30 10.41 -9.04
CA SER A 227 -7.16 9.05 -8.53
C SER A 227 -8.03 8.10 -9.34
N VAL A 228 -7.46 6.97 -9.77
CA VAL A 228 -8.18 5.96 -10.54
C VAL A 228 -8.54 4.77 -9.67
N GLY A 229 -9.80 4.36 -9.74
CA GLY A 229 -10.29 3.17 -9.06
C GLY A 229 -9.85 1.87 -9.76
N PRO A 230 -10.11 0.71 -9.14
CA PRO A 230 -9.71 -0.60 -9.65
C PRO A 230 -10.09 -0.85 -11.12
N GLU A 231 -11.30 -0.47 -11.53
CA GLU A 231 -11.82 -0.72 -12.89
C GLU A 231 -11.02 0.01 -13.99
N LYS A 232 -10.63 1.26 -13.72
CA LYS A 232 -9.86 2.09 -14.66
C LYS A 232 -8.36 1.86 -14.56
N ARG A 233 -7.89 1.32 -13.43
CA ARG A 233 -6.46 1.11 -13.17
C ARG A 233 -5.81 0.24 -14.25
N GLN A 234 -6.44 -0.85 -14.64
CA GLN A 234 -5.93 -1.75 -15.69
C GLN A 234 -5.87 -1.07 -17.07
N GLU A 235 -6.85 -0.22 -17.39
CA GLU A 235 -6.93 0.49 -18.67
C GLU A 235 -5.84 1.55 -18.75
N VAL A 236 -5.63 2.28 -17.66
CA VAL A 236 -4.60 3.32 -17.57
C VAL A 236 -3.20 2.72 -17.58
N LEU A 237 -2.96 1.63 -16.83
CA LEU A 237 -1.65 0.98 -16.85
C LEU A 237 -1.37 0.33 -18.20
N GLY A 238 -2.28 -0.52 -18.69
CA GLY A 238 -2.07 -1.26 -19.95
C GLY A 238 -2.21 -0.41 -21.21
N GLY A 239 -2.83 0.76 -21.14
CA GLY A 239 -2.92 1.71 -22.25
C GLY A 239 -1.70 2.62 -22.38
N ALA A 240 -0.76 2.57 -21.45
CA ALA A 240 0.43 3.41 -21.47
C ALA A 240 1.54 2.80 -22.34
N LEU A 241 2.28 3.67 -23.03
CA LEU A 241 3.52 3.35 -23.73
C LEU A 241 4.62 2.94 -22.74
N ALA A 242 4.73 3.67 -21.63
CA ALA A 242 5.63 3.37 -20.53
C ALA A 242 5.13 4.03 -19.23
N LEU A 243 5.32 3.37 -18.11
CA LEU A 243 5.21 3.98 -16.78
C LEU A 243 6.52 4.71 -16.46
N LEU A 244 6.43 5.98 -16.08
CA LEU A 244 7.53 6.77 -15.54
C LEU A 244 7.55 6.65 -14.01
N HIS A 245 8.52 5.91 -13.49
CA HIS A 245 8.73 5.65 -12.06
C HIS A 245 9.96 6.40 -11.54
N LEU A 246 9.93 7.73 -11.66
CA LEU A 246 11.06 8.64 -11.42
C LEU A 246 11.20 9.05 -9.94
N ILE A 247 11.22 8.09 -9.03
CA ILE A 247 11.14 8.33 -7.58
C ILE A 247 12.48 8.82 -6.99
N HIS A 248 12.43 9.83 -6.11
CA HIS A 248 13.62 10.51 -5.53
C HIS A 248 14.03 9.97 -4.15
N PHE A 249 13.52 8.81 -3.76
CA PHE A 249 13.91 8.13 -2.55
C PHE A 249 14.02 6.63 -2.81
N VAL A 250 14.57 5.90 -1.84
CA VAL A 250 14.64 4.44 -1.90
C VAL A 250 13.22 3.89 -1.73
N GLU A 251 12.52 3.68 -2.85
CA GLU A 251 11.17 3.13 -2.85
C GLU A 251 11.21 1.70 -2.27
N PRO A 252 10.39 1.38 -1.25
CA PRO A 252 10.41 0.07 -0.60
C PRO A 252 10.06 -1.10 -1.52
N PHE A 253 9.22 -0.88 -2.54
CA PHE A 253 8.82 -1.93 -3.48
C PHE A 253 8.32 -1.38 -4.82
N GLY A 254 7.31 -0.51 -4.80
CA GLY A 254 6.70 0.05 -6.00
C GLY A 254 5.65 -0.87 -6.64
N LEU A 255 4.48 -1.03 -6.02
CA LEU A 255 3.38 -1.85 -6.58
C LEU A 255 3.01 -1.46 -8.03
N SER A 256 2.99 -0.17 -8.35
CA SER A 256 2.68 0.28 -9.72
C SER A 256 3.66 -0.24 -10.77
N VAL A 257 4.91 -0.52 -10.40
CA VAL A 257 5.92 -1.11 -11.30
C VAL A 257 5.48 -2.50 -11.73
N VAL A 258 5.19 -3.39 -10.77
CA VAL A 258 4.80 -4.77 -11.08
C VAL A 258 3.43 -4.86 -11.73
N GLU A 259 2.51 -3.96 -11.39
CA GLU A 259 1.19 -3.87 -12.04
C GLU A 259 1.31 -3.40 -13.50
N SER A 260 2.14 -2.40 -13.78
CA SER A 260 2.44 -1.95 -15.14
C SER A 260 3.04 -3.09 -15.97
N MET A 261 4.04 -3.78 -15.42
CA MET A 261 4.68 -4.91 -16.08
C MET A 261 3.71 -6.06 -16.34
N ALA A 262 2.77 -6.33 -15.43
CA ALA A 262 1.73 -7.35 -15.62
C ALA A 262 0.80 -7.01 -16.79
N CYS A 263 0.49 -5.73 -17.00
CA CYS A 263 -0.25 -5.27 -18.17
C CYS A 263 0.54 -5.31 -19.49
N GLY A 264 1.84 -5.63 -19.47
CA GLY A 264 2.72 -5.56 -20.64
C GLY A 264 3.36 -4.19 -20.86
N THR A 265 3.16 -3.24 -19.95
CA THR A 265 3.67 -1.88 -20.06
C THR A 265 5.05 -1.75 -19.40
N PRO A 266 6.09 -1.36 -20.17
CA PRO A 266 7.44 -1.20 -19.62
C PRO A 266 7.52 -0.04 -18.63
N VAL A 267 8.51 -0.09 -17.74
CA VAL A 267 8.74 0.92 -16.70
C VAL A 267 10.10 1.58 -16.91
N ILE A 268 10.14 2.90 -16.75
CA ILE A 268 11.33 3.76 -16.84
C ILE A 268 11.59 4.42 -15.50
#